data_AF-A0A356RE49-F1
#
_entry.id   AF-A0A356RE49-F1
#
_cell.length_a   1.000
_cell.length_b   1.000
_cell.length_c   1.000
_cell.angle_alpha   90.00
_cell.angle_beta   90.00
_cell.angle_gamma   90.00
#
_symmetry.space_group_name_H-M   'P 1'
#
loop_
_entity.id
_entity.type
_entity.pdbx_description
1 polymer ?
#
loop_
_entity_poly.entity_id
_entity_poly.type
_entity_poly.pdbx_seq_one_letter_code
_entity_poly.pdbx_strand_id
1 'polypeptide(L)'
;MSLVKCPECQQEISDQAALCVKCGNPIHSLSEQPSHVKTGWSAVTKAKTPINVFCLAMMACSAILGVSATQVDSDYALTAFTYTLHIFLAVSGMFFATILFCRKGMYHPEDLAKAKQAGVDDLGQDKPIIAAVIIGFMILTYGIYQWLT
;
A
#
# COMPACT_ATOMS: atom_id res chain seq x y z
N MET A 1 -33.94 28.63 -10.54
CA MET A 1 -34.19 28.26 -9.13
C MET A 1 -35.26 27.19 -9.15
N SER A 2 -34.93 25.97 -8.72
CA SER A 2 -35.86 24.84 -8.73
C SER A 2 -36.53 24.71 -7.38
N LEU A 3 -37.85 24.48 -7.39
CA LEU A 3 -38.60 24.13 -6.19
C LEU A 3 -38.60 22.60 -6.07
N VAL A 4 -38.19 22.07 -4.91
CA VAL A 4 -38.32 20.66 -4.55
C VAL A 4 -39.49 20.49 -3.60
N LYS A 5 -40.17 19.35 -3.65
CA LYS A 5 -41.24 19.05 -2.71
C LYS A 5 -40.64 18.43 -1.45
N CYS A 6 -41.02 18.95 -0.29
CA CYS A 6 -40.65 18.33 0.98
C CYS A 6 -41.23 16.89 1.02
N PRO A 7 -40.44 15.87 1.36
CA PRO A 7 -40.91 14.48 1.38
C PRO A 7 -42.04 14.23 2.38
N GLU A 8 -42.13 15.05 3.42
CA GLU A 8 -43.03 14.81 4.56
C GLU A 8 -44.34 15.60 4.45
N CYS A 9 -44.27 16.89 4.11
CA CYS A 9 -45.45 17.77 4.04
C CYS A 9 -45.83 18.17 2.61
N GLN A 10 -45.10 17.69 1.60
CA GLN A 10 -45.28 17.94 0.17
C GLN A 10 -45.30 19.41 -0.26
N GLN A 11 -44.90 20.31 0.64
CA GLN A 11 -44.78 21.73 0.35
C GLN A 11 -43.61 21.98 -0.62
N GLU A 12 -43.84 22.82 -1.62
CA GLU A 12 -42.80 23.29 -2.52
C GLU A 12 -41.88 24.25 -1.77
N ILE A 13 -40.60 23.92 -1.74
CA ILE A 13 -39.54 24.62 -1.03
C ILE A 13 -38.32 24.77 -1.95
N SER A 14 -37.44 25.73 -1.67
CA SER A 14 -36.20 25.86 -2.44
C SER A 14 -35.31 24.64 -2.24
N ASP A 15 -34.72 24.17 -3.33
CA ASP A 15 -33.65 23.17 -3.37
C ASP A 15 -32.42 23.49 -2.49
N GLN A 16 -32.27 24.74 -2.05
CA GLN A 16 -31.19 25.19 -1.16
C GLN A 16 -31.59 25.24 0.33
N ALA A 17 -32.85 24.99 0.66
CA ALA A 17 -33.32 25.05 2.05
C ALA A 17 -32.81 23.83 2.84
N ALA A 18 -32.04 24.06 3.91
CA ALA A 18 -31.59 22.98 4.79
C ALA A 18 -32.74 22.27 5.50
N LEU A 19 -33.82 23.01 5.81
CA LEU A 19 -34.99 22.55 6.55
C LEU A 19 -36.26 23.04 5.85
N CYS A 20 -37.31 22.24 5.90
CA CYS A 20 -38.63 22.64 5.44
C CYS A 20 -39.19 23.75 6.35
N VAL A 21 -39.57 24.88 5.77
CA VAL A 21 -40.16 26.00 6.52
C VAL A 21 -41.50 25.64 7.18
N LYS A 22 -42.22 24.65 6.63
CA LYS A 22 -43.57 24.27 7.09
C LYS A 22 -43.56 23.18 8.16
N CYS A 23 -42.72 22.16 8.03
CA CYS A 23 -42.71 21.02 8.96
C CYS A 23 -41.40 20.88 9.76
N GLY A 24 -40.39 21.70 9.48
CA GLY A 24 -39.11 21.68 10.17
C GLY A 24 -38.17 20.52 9.81
N ASN A 25 -38.56 19.63 8.88
CA ASN A 25 -37.75 18.45 8.54
C ASN A 25 -36.56 18.78 7.63
N PRO A 26 -35.41 18.12 7.80
CA PRO A 26 -34.23 18.32 6.97
C PRO A 26 -34.47 17.80 5.56
N ILE A 27 -34.07 18.59 4.56
CA ILE A 27 -34.29 18.29 3.14
C ILE A 27 -33.04 17.67 2.51
N HIS A 28 -31.89 17.94 3.10
CA HIS A 28 -30.60 17.53 2.58
C HIS A 28 -30.10 16.27 3.30
N SER A 29 -30.67 15.11 3.00
CA SER A 29 -30.12 13.85 3.52
C SER A 29 -30.48 12.65 2.65
N LEU A 30 -30.08 12.61 1.37
CA LEU A 30 -30.14 11.39 0.55
C LEU A 30 -29.28 11.48 -0.74
N SER A 31 -28.11 12.11 -0.67
CA SER A 31 -27.10 11.98 -1.72
C SER A 31 -25.70 12.01 -1.11
N GLU A 32 -25.28 10.87 -0.58
CA GLU A 32 -23.90 10.41 -0.67
C GLU A 32 -23.86 8.91 -0.35
N GLN A 33 -23.46 8.13 -1.35
CA GLN A 33 -23.38 6.68 -1.32
C GLN A 33 -22.46 6.16 -0.20
N PRO A 34 -22.71 4.94 0.32
CA PRO A 34 -21.96 4.39 1.45
C PRO A 34 -20.50 4.14 1.07
N SER A 35 -19.64 4.87 1.76
CA SER A 35 -18.22 4.69 1.92
C SER A 35 -17.87 3.33 2.55
N HIS A 36 -17.28 2.41 1.79
CA HIS A 36 -16.56 1.28 2.38
C HIS A 36 -15.27 0.95 1.61
N VAL A 37 -14.46 1.97 1.28
CA VAL A 37 -13.12 1.82 0.70
C VAL A 37 -12.16 2.94 1.20
N LYS A 38 -12.51 3.71 2.25
CA LYS A 38 -11.72 4.90 2.66
C LYS A 38 -10.52 4.62 3.58
N THR A 39 -10.42 3.46 4.25
CA THR A 39 -9.35 3.21 5.23
C THR A 39 -8.05 2.72 4.59
N GLY A 40 -8.10 1.72 3.70
CA GLY A 40 -6.89 1.17 3.07
C GLY A 40 -6.25 2.09 2.03
N TRP A 41 -7.06 2.68 1.15
CA TRP A 41 -6.57 3.56 0.08
C TRP A 41 -6.01 4.89 0.61
N SER A 42 -6.53 5.39 1.72
CA SER A 42 -5.98 6.56 2.40
C SER A 42 -4.58 6.29 2.97
N ALA A 43 -4.31 5.07 3.45
CA ALA A 43 -2.97 4.68 3.91
C ALA A 43 -1.96 4.62 2.74
N VAL A 44 -2.39 4.10 1.57
CA VAL A 44 -1.57 4.05 0.36
C VAL A 44 -1.23 5.45 -0.15
N THR A 45 -2.22 6.34 -0.27
CA THR A 45 -2.02 7.70 -0.81
C THR A 45 -1.29 8.63 0.16
N LYS A 46 -1.30 8.31 1.46
CA LYS A 46 -0.55 9.06 2.50
C LYS A 46 0.91 8.61 2.62
N ALA A 47 1.30 7.48 2.01
CA ALA A 47 2.68 7.01 2.04
C ALA A 47 3.57 7.91 1.17
N LYS A 48 4.49 8.64 1.81
CA LYS A 48 5.40 9.58 1.14
C LYS A 48 6.68 8.95 0.60
N THR A 49 7.06 7.79 1.10
CA THR A 49 8.32 7.11 0.74
C THR A 49 8.03 5.79 0.01
N PRO A 50 8.85 5.42 -0.98
CA PRO A 50 8.73 4.12 -1.66
C PRO A 50 8.85 2.95 -0.67
N ILE A 51 9.59 3.15 0.44
CA ILE A 51 9.71 2.18 1.54
C ILE A 51 8.35 1.90 2.17
N ASN A 52 7.58 2.94 2.52
CA ASN A 52 6.29 2.74 3.18
C ASN A 52 5.29 2.03 2.27
N VAL A 53 5.29 2.34 0.96
CA VAL A 53 4.46 1.66 -0.03
C VAL A 53 4.87 0.19 -0.16
N PHE A 54 6.17 -0.09 -0.25
CA PHE A 54 6.67 -1.46 -0.30
C PHE A 54 6.30 -2.25 0.95
N CYS A 55 6.53 -1.71 2.15
CA CYS A 55 6.16 -2.38 3.41
C CYS A 55 4.66 -2.72 3.47
N LEU A 56 3.79 -1.81 3.02
CA LEU A 56 2.35 -2.06 2.97
C LEU A 56 2.01 -3.19 2.00
N ALA A 57 2.62 -3.22 0.81
CA ALA A 57 2.45 -4.32 -0.14
C ALA A 57 2.94 -5.65 0.44
N MET A 58 4.09 -5.67 1.11
CA MET A 58 4.65 -6.85 1.77
C MET A 58 3.76 -7.39 2.88
N MET A 59 3.18 -6.52 3.71
CA MET A 59 2.24 -6.90 4.75
C MET A 59 0.97 -7.52 4.16
N ALA A 60 0.43 -6.93 3.08
CA ALA A 60 -0.74 -7.48 2.39
C ALA A 60 -0.45 -8.85 1.77
N CYS A 61 0.67 -9.00 1.06
CA CYS A 61 1.10 -10.28 0.48
C CYS A 61 1.32 -11.34 1.56
N SER A 62 1.97 -10.99 2.68
CA SER A 62 2.20 -11.93 3.79
C SER A 62 0.89 -12.43 4.40
N ALA A 63 -0.09 -11.53 4.57
CA ALA A 63 -1.41 -11.91 5.07
C ALA A 63 -2.12 -12.88 4.12
N ILE A 64 -2.09 -12.60 2.81
CA ILE A 64 -2.70 -13.48 1.79
C ILE A 64 -2.02 -14.84 1.80
N LEU A 65 -0.68 -14.89 1.73
CA LEU A 65 0.08 -16.13 1.74
C LEU A 65 -0.17 -16.95 3.02
N GLY A 66 -0.28 -16.28 4.17
CA GLY A 66 -0.61 -16.92 5.44
C GLY A 66 -1.99 -17.57 5.45
N VAL A 67 -3.01 -16.90 4.91
CA VAL A 67 -4.34 -17.49 4.76
C VAL A 67 -4.32 -18.63 3.74
N SER A 68 -3.68 -18.43 2.58
CA SER A 68 -3.59 -19.44 1.53
C SER A 68 -2.91 -20.72 2.01
N ALA A 69 -1.90 -20.64 2.88
CA ALA A 69 -1.22 -21.79 3.44
C ALA A 69 -2.17 -22.79 4.15
N THR A 70 -3.28 -22.32 4.70
CA THR A 70 -4.26 -23.17 5.42
C THR A 70 -5.15 -24.00 4.50
N GLN A 71 -5.15 -23.73 3.19
CA GLN A 71 -6.03 -24.37 2.20
C GLN A 71 -5.25 -25.25 1.21
N VAL A 72 -3.97 -25.53 1.50
CA VAL A 72 -3.10 -26.31 0.62
C VAL A 72 -3.17 -27.79 0.99
N ASP A 73 -4.02 -28.54 0.29
CA ASP A 73 -4.27 -29.97 0.59
C ASP A 73 -3.65 -30.94 -0.43
N SER A 74 -3.22 -30.46 -1.60
CA SER A 74 -2.66 -31.33 -2.67
C SER A 74 -1.16 -31.12 -2.87
N ASP A 75 -0.44 -32.19 -3.24
CA ASP A 75 1.01 -32.15 -3.49
C ASP A 75 1.40 -31.15 -4.58
N TYR A 76 0.59 -31.04 -5.64
CA TYR A 76 0.77 -30.06 -6.70
C TYR A 76 0.56 -28.62 -6.20
N ALA A 77 -0.46 -28.39 -5.36
CA ALA A 77 -0.69 -27.08 -4.76
C ALA A 77 0.43 -26.69 -3.77
N LEU A 78 0.96 -27.66 -3.01
CA LEU A 78 2.09 -27.43 -2.11
C LEU A 78 3.35 -27.02 -2.86
N THR A 79 3.61 -27.68 -4.00
CA THR A 79 4.73 -27.33 -4.87
C THR A 79 4.58 -25.91 -5.43
N ALA A 80 3.40 -25.56 -5.97
CA ALA A 80 3.12 -24.22 -6.49
C ALA A 80 3.18 -23.13 -5.40
N PHE A 81 2.65 -23.42 -4.21
CA PHE A 81 2.73 -22.53 -3.05
C PHE A 81 4.18 -22.30 -2.61
N THR A 82 4.99 -23.36 -2.61
CA THR A 82 6.42 -23.29 -2.29
C THR A 82 7.16 -22.38 -3.28
N TYR A 83 6.92 -22.49 -4.58
CA TYR A 83 7.51 -21.56 -5.56
C TYR A 83 7.06 -20.12 -5.33
N THR A 84 5.80 -19.91 -4.96
CA THR A 84 5.28 -18.59 -4.63
C THR A 84 6.02 -17.98 -3.43
N LEU A 85 6.28 -18.77 -2.38
CA LEU A 85 7.09 -18.34 -1.23
C LEU A 85 8.53 -18.01 -1.62
N HIS A 86 9.17 -18.79 -2.50
CA HIS A 86 10.52 -18.52 -2.97
C HIS A 86 10.60 -17.19 -3.73
N ILE A 87 9.66 -16.93 -4.63
CA ILE A 87 9.58 -15.66 -5.37
C ILE A 87 9.39 -14.50 -4.40
N PHE A 88 8.45 -14.63 -3.45
CA PHE A 88 8.18 -13.62 -2.45
C PHE A 88 9.43 -13.29 -1.62
N LEU A 89 10.13 -14.31 -1.13
CA LEU A 89 11.35 -14.14 -0.34
C LEU A 89 12.48 -13.52 -1.18
N ALA A 90 12.62 -13.91 -2.45
CA ALA A 90 13.61 -13.36 -3.36
C ALA A 90 13.37 -11.87 -3.63
N VAL A 91 12.13 -11.46 -3.96
CA VAL A 91 11.76 -10.06 -4.17
C VAL A 91 11.98 -9.23 -2.89
N SER A 92 11.60 -9.78 -1.73
CA SER A 92 11.86 -9.16 -0.43
C SER A 92 13.34 -8.92 -0.21
N GLY A 93 14.16 -9.97 -0.38
CA GLY A 93 15.61 -9.92 -0.17
C GLY A 93 16.29 -8.94 -1.11
N MET A 94 15.90 -8.92 -2.39
CA MET A 94 16.41 -7.95 -3.36
C MET A 94 16.09 -6.51 -2.95
N PHE A 95 14.87 -6.25 -2.47
CA PHE A 95 14.49 -4.92 -1.99
C PHE A 95 15.24 -4.50 -0.72
N PHE A 96 15.45 -5.42 0.23
CA PHE A 96 16.27 -5.12 1.40
C PHE A 96 17.73 -4.86 1.04
N ALA A 97 18.30 -5.62 0.10
CA ALA A 97 19.64 -5.37 -0.39
C ALA A 97 19.76 -3.99 -1.03
N THR A 98 18.77 -3.56 -1.83
CA THR A 98 18.78 -2.19 -2.38
C THR A 98 18.63 -1.13 -1.30
N ILE A 99 17.86 -1.32 -0.22
CA ILE A 99 17.82 -0.38 0.91
C ILE A 99 19.18 -0.25 1.60
N LEU A 100 19.87 -1.37 1.83
CA LEU A 100 21.14 -1.34 2.56
C LEU A 100 22.24 -0.57 1.82
N PHE A 101 22.24 -0.63 0.48
CA PHE A 101 23.33 -0.10 -0.35
C PHE A 101 22.96 1.13 -1.20
N CYS A 102 21.68 1.44 -1.36
CA CYS A 102 21.16 2.59 -2.11
C CYS A 102 20.26 3.46 -1.21
N ARG A 103 20.78 3.91 -0.06
CA ARG A 103 20.00 4.68 0.93
C ARG A 103 19.45 5.98 0.35
N LYS A 104 20.27 6.79 -0.32
CA LYS A 104 19.86 8.16 -0.69
C LYS A 104 18.73 8.18 -1.72
N GLY A 105 18.64 7.16 -2.58
CA GLY A 105 17.57 7.03 -3.57
C GLY A 105 16.23 6.59 -3.00
N MET A 106 16.19 6.08 -1.76
CA MET A 106 15.01 5.44 -1.18
C MET A 106 14.22 6.37 -0.23
N TYR A 107 14.87 7.40 0.33
CA TYR A 107 14.21 8.36 1.22
C TYR A 107 13.63 9.53 0.44
N HIS A 108 12.51 10.08 0.93
CA HIS A 108 11.95 11.30 0.36
C HIS A 108 12.91 12.48 0.62
N PRO A 109 13.11 13.40 -0.33
CA PRO A 109 14.04 14.53 -0.18
C PRO A 109 13.76 15.40 1.05
N GLU A 110 12.49 15.53 1.45
CA GLU A 110 12.10 16.24 2.69
C GLU A 110 12.62 15.57 3.96
N ASP A 111 12.63 14.22 4.02
CA ASP A 111 13.09 13.48 5.19
C ASP A 111 14.62 13.54 5.29
N LEU A 112 15.31 13.54 4.15
CA LEU A 112 16.76 13.78 4.07
C LEU A 112 17.11 15.20 4.55
N ALA A 113 16.32 16.21 4.16
CA ALA A 113 16.52 17.59 4.59
C ALA A 113 16.33 17.74 6.12
N LYS A 114 15.31 17.09 6.69
CA LYS A 114 15.10 17.05 8.15
C LYS A 114 16.22 16.33 8.89
N ALA A 115 16.68 15.19 8.37
CA ALA A 115 17.81 14.45 8.97
C ALA A 115 19.09 15.29 8.98
N LYS A 116 19.35 16.02 7.88
CA LYS A 116 20.45 16.98 7.79
C LYS A 116 20.32 18.12 8.80
N GLN A 117 19.12 18.69 8.94
CA GLN A 117 18.83 19.72 9.95
C GLN A 117 19.00 19.20 11.39
N ALA A 118 18.77 17.90 11.62
CA ALA A 118 18.98 17.24 12.91
C ALA A 118 20.46 16.85 13.18
N GLY A 119 21.40 17.25 12.32
CA GLY A 119 22.84 16.98 12.48
C GLY A 119 23.28 15.59 12.04
N VAL A 120 22.41 14.83 11.36
CA VAL A 120 22.77 13.54 10.73
C VAL A 120 23.28 13.82 9.32
N ASP A 121 24.51 14.34 9.23
CA ASP A 121 25.10 14.77 7.95
C ASP A 121 25.60 13.60 7.08
N ASP A 122 25.89 12.43 7.68
CA ASP A 122 26.51 11.31 6.97
C ASP A 122 25.63 10.05 6.95
N LEU A 123 24.59 10.08 6.12
CA LEU A 123 24.04 8.84 5.57
C LEU A 123 25.09 8.35 4.56
N GLY A 124 25.94 7.43 5.03
CA GLY A 124 27.13 6.91 4.32
C GLY A 124 26.93 6.64 2.83
N GLN A 125 28.05 6.64 2.09
CA GLN A 125 28.05 6.61 0.62
C GLN A 125 27.26 5.42 0.04
N ASP A 126 26.41 5.72 -0.95
CA ASP A 126 25.72 4.69 -1.71
C ASP A 126 26.72 3.86 -2.51
N LYS A 127 26.56 2.54 -2.46
CA LYS A 127 27.39 1.59 -3.20
C LYS A 127 26.49 0.66 -4.04
N PRO A 128 25.82 1.20 -5.08
CA PRO A 128 24.86 0.43 -5.88
C PRO A 128 25.49 -0.77 -6.57
N ILE A 129 26.78 -0.69 -6.89
CA ILE A 129 27.56 -1.79 -7.49
C ILE A 129 27.60 -3.00 -6.54
N ILE A 130 27.80 -2.78 -5.24
CA ILE A 130 27.82 -3.86 -4.24
C ILE A 130 26.44 -4.50 -4.14
N ALA A 131 25.38 -3.68 -4.15
CA ALA A 131 24.01 -4.17 -4.17
C ALA A 131 23.76 -5.09 -5.37
N ALA A 132 24.16 -4.65 -6.56
CA ALA A 132 23.99 -5.40 -7.81
C ALA A 132 24.77 -6.72 -7.80
N VAL A 133 26.00 -6.73 -7.28
CA VAL A 133 26.81 -7.94 -7.13
C VAL A 133 26.15 -8.93 -6.16
N ILE A 134 25.64 -8.46 -5.02
CA ILE A 134 24.95 -9.32 -4.04
C ILE A 134 23.66 -9.91 -4.63
N ILE A 135 22.86 -9.09 -5.31
CA ILE A 135 21.62 -9.54 -5.96
C ILE A 135 21.95 -10.55 -7.07
N GLY A 136 22.96 -10.27 -7.89
CA GLY A 136 23.44 -11.18 -8.92
C GLY A 136 23.90 -12.51 -8.33
N PHE A 137 24.66 -12.48 -7.23
CA PHE A 137 25.09 -13.69 -6.52
C PHE A 137 23.89 -14.48 -5.97
N MET A 138 22.91 -13.81 -5.36
CA MET A 138 21.66 -14.44 -4.88
C MET A 138 20.89 -15.15 -6.00
N ILE A 139 20.75 -14.51 -7.16
CA ILE A 139 20.04 -15.11 -8.31
C ILE A 139 20.84 -16.31 -8.84
N LEU A 140 22.16 -16.19 -8.90
CA LEU A 140 23.04 -17.25 -9.42
C LEU A 140 23.04 -18.47 -8.50
N THR A 141 23.14 -18.27 -7.17
CA THR A 141 23.04 -19.38 -6.21
C THR A 141 21.66 -20.02 -6.22
N TYR A 142 20.59 -19.23 -6.35
CA TYR A 142 19.23 -19.76 -6.48
C TYR A 142 19.03 -20.56 -7.78
N GLY A 143 19.55 -20.04 -8.91
CA GLY A 143 19.51 -20.75 -10.20
C GLY A 143 20.28 -22.06 -10.17
N ILE A 144 21.46 -22.09 -9.53
CA ILE A 144 22.22 -23.32 -9.31
C ILE A 144 21.44 -24.29 -8.42
N TYR A 145 20.84 -23.81 -7.32
CA TYR A 145 20.04 -24.63 -6.42
C TYR A 145 18.86 -25.28 -7.15
N GLN A 146 18.14 -24.52 -7.97
CA GLN A 146 17.02 -25.03 -8.76
C GLN A 146 17.46 -25.97 -9.89
N TRP A 147 18.69 -25.83 -10.39
CA TRP A 147 19.25 -26.78 -11.36
C TRP A 147 19.63 -28.11 -10.74
N LEU A 148 20.07 -28.09 -9.47
CA LEU A 148 20.51 -29.27 -8.73
C LEU A 148 19.38 -30.06 -8.07
N THR A 149 18.22 -29.45 -7.87
CA THR A 149 17.04 -30.04 -7.20
C THR A 149 16.03 -30.51 -8.24
#